data_AF-A0A238TG44-F1
#
_entry.id   AF-A0A238TG44-F1
#
_cell.length_a   1.000
_cell.length_b   1.000
_cell.length_c   1.000
_cell.angle_alpha   90.00
_cell.angle_beta   90.00
_cell.angle_gamma   90.00
#
_symmetry.space_group_name_H-M   'P 1'
#
loop_
_entity.id
_entity.type
_entity.pdbx_description
1 polymer ?
#
loop_
_entity_poly.entity_id
_entity_poly.type
_entity_poly.pdbx_seq_one_letter_code
_entity_poly.pdbx_strand_id
1 'polypeptide(L)'
;MANILVLPTCAHVDTAAVAQAIAAALPDAAVFNPFAEADQAESLIAAYCSSCSSAKVSDAALAEKMIAEGKADDWMDLLVGEVATLNKQNVVIQGISPNAETAFLSAQNVSLATAFNAQVIFVAADEAKAEQKVALAKQAFNGFAVDFAGVVGNAAAAQANGLADLGATGSLNAAALAQIAAVSTDRVSPAQFRFNMMDAAQKANKRIVLPEGAEPRTVRAAAICHEKKIARCVLLATRAEVEAVAKEQNITLPESLEIIDPATLVEQYVTPMCELRKSKGMTPEQAREQLQDTVVLGTMMMAQNDVDGLVSGAVHTTANTIRPALQLIKTAPGESIVSSVFFMLLPGQVVVYGDCAVNPNPTAEQLADIAIQSAKSAKAFGIEPRVAMISYSTINSGSGPDVDLVVEATRIVKAKAPELAVDGPLQYDAAVVADVAKSKAPNSPVAGKANVFIFPNLTTGNCTYKAVQRNANVLSVGPMLQGLRKPVNDLSRGALVEDIVYTIALTAIQATQI
;
A
#
# COMPACT_ATOMS: atom_id res chain seq x y z
N MET A 1 6.06 -8.21 -15.14
CA MET A 1 4.80 -8.93 -15.38
C MET A 1 3.93 -8.01 -16.23
N ALA A 2 3.44 -8.46 -17.38
CA ALA A 2 2.52 -7.66 -18.19
C ALA A 2 1.09 -8.17 -17.99
N ASN A 3 0.24 -7.28 -17.49
CA ASN A 3 -1.18 -7.55 -17.31
C ASN A 3 -1.92 -6.91 -18.48
N ILE A 4 -2.77 -7.68 -19.16
CA ILE A 4 -3.52 -7.25 -20.33
C ILE A 4 -5.00 -7.46 -20.04
N LEU A 5 -5.79 -6.39 -20.05
CA LEU A 5 -7.24 -6.48 -19.93
C LEU A 5 -7.86 -6.51 -21.32
N VAL A 6 -8.54 -7.61 -21.65
CA VAL A 6 -9.25 -7.77 -22.92
C VAL A 6 -10.69 -7.31 -22.71
N LEU A 7 -11.01 -6.11 -23.20
CA LEU A 7 -12.26 -5.44 -22.92
C LEU A 7 -13.24 -5.54 -24.11
N PRO A 8 -14.37 -6.26 -23.99
CA PRO A 8 -15.39 -6.26 -25.03
C PRO A 8 -16.10 -4.92 -25.13
N THR A 9 -16.31 -4.47 -26.36
CA THR A 9 -17.09 -3.26 -26.64
C THR A 9 -18.60 -3.52 -26.80
N CYS A 10 -19.02 -4.79 -26.90
CA CYS A 10 -20.41 -5.19 -26.97
C CYS A 10 -20.62 -6.64 -26.48
N ALA A 11 -21.87 -7.00 -26.19
CA ALA A 11 -22.23 -8.25 -25.51
C ALA A 11 -21.95 -9.54 -26.29
N HIS A 12 -21.93 -9.48 -27.62
CA HIS A 12 -21.81 -10.67 -28.49
C HIS A 12 -20.37 -10.95 -28.93
N VAL A 13 -19.41 -10.15 -28.47
CA VAL A 13 -17.98 -10.39 -28.70
C VAL A 13 -17.49 -11.49 -27.78
N ASP A 14 -16.90 -12.54 -28.37
CA ASP A 14 -16.28 -13.63 -27.62
C ASP A 14 -14.94 -13.20 -27.02
N THR A 15 -15.02 -12.62 -25.83
CA THR A 15 -13.85 -12.13 -25.09
C THR A 15 -12.96 -13.28 -24.62
N ALA A 16 -13.55 -14.44 -24.33
CA ALA A 16 -12.81 -15.61 -23.88
C ALA A 16 -11.91 -16.15 -24.99
N ALA A 17 -12.44 -16.27 -26.22
CA ALA A 17 -11.66 -16.69 -27.38
C ALA A 17 -10.50 -15.71 -27.68
N VAL A 18 -10.75 -14.40 -27.58
CA VAL A 18 -9.70 -13.39 -27.79
C VAL A 18 -8.63 -13.45 -26.70
N ALA A 19 -9.03 -13.58 -25.43
CA ALA A 19 -8.10 -13.71 -24.33
C ALA A 19 -7.20 -14.95 -24.48
N GLN A 20 -7.78 -16.09 -24.87
CA GLN A 20 -7.03 -17.32 -25.16
C GLN A 20 -6.07 -17.13 -26.35
N ALA A 21 -6.50 -16.49 -27.43
CA ALA A 21 -5.66 -16.24 -28.59
C ALA A 21 -4.47 -15.32 -28.25
N ILE A 22 -4.69 -14.27 -27.45
CA ILE A 22 -3.62 -13.37 -26.97
C ILE A 22 -2.65 -14.13 -26.05
N ALA A 23 -3.17 -14.90 -25.09
CA ALA A 23 -2.32 -15.69 -24.18
C ALA A 23 -1.47 -16.71 -24.94
N ALA A 24 -2.03 -17.39 -25.96
CA ALA A 24 -1.28 -18.32 -26.80
C ALA A 24 -0.18 -17.64 -27.64
N ALA A 25 -0.32 -16.35 -27.94
CA ALA A 25 0.67 -15.57 -28.69
C ALA A 25 1.81 -15.01 -27.82
N LEU A 26 1.71 -15.12 -26.48
CA LEU A 26 2.67 -14.55 -25.53
C LEU A 26 3.46 -15.66 -24.81
N PRO A 27 4.75 -15.45 -24.53
CA PRO A 27 5.53 -16.40 -23.74
C PRO A 27 5.07 -16.41 -22.28
N ASP A 28 5.00 -17.59 -21.65
CA ASP A 28 4.62 -17.77 -20.24
C ASP A 28 3.40 -16.94 -19.80
N ALA A 29 2.29 -17.11 -20.54
CA ALA A 29 1.04 -16.42 -20.30
C ALA A 29 -0.06 -17.35 -19.73
N ALA A 30 -0.99 -16.78 -18.96
CA ALA A 30 -2.25 -17.42 -18.60
C ALA A 30 -3.44 -16.48 -18.81
N VAL A 31 -4.60 -17.06 -19.10
CA VAL A 31 -5.88 -16.34 -19.09
C VAL A 31 -6.43 -16.37 -17.67
N PHE A 32 -6.89 -15.21 -17.19
CA PHE A 32 -7.61 -15.08 -15.94
C PHE A 32 -9.02 -14.58 -16.22
N ASN A 33 -10.02 -15.31 -15.73
CA ASN A 33 -11.41 -14.90 -15.79
C ASN A 33 -11.87 -14.53 -14.37
N PRO A 34 -12.24 -13.26 -14.11
CA PRO A 34 -12.71 -12.80 -12.80
C PRO A 34 -13.95 -13.52 -12.24
N PHE A 35 -14.62 -14.37 -13.04
CA PHE A 35 -15.83 -15.10 -12.66
C PHE A 35 -15.75 -16.62 -12.88
N ALA A 36 -14.59 -17.18 -13.23
CA ALA A 36 -14.47 -18.63 -13.39
C ALA A 36 -14.46 -19.33 -12.02
N GLU A 37 -15.19 -20.46 -11.90
CA GLU A 37 -15.31 -21.25 -10.67
C GLU A 37 -13.93 -21.55 -10.06
N ALA A 38 -13.62 -20.91 -8.94
CA ALA A 38 -12.37 -21.13 -8.25
C ALA A 38 -12.47 -22.31 -7.27
N ASP A 39 -12.02 -23.50 -7.68
CA ASP A 39 -11.81 -24.66 -6.78
C ASP A 39 -10.78 -24.39 -5.65
N GLN A 40 -10.07 -23.25 -5.68
CA GLN A 40 -9.01 -22.88 -4.73
C GLN A 40 -9.28 -21.59 -3.92
N ALA A 41 -10.38 -20.87 -4.17
CA ALA A 41 -10.63 -19.57 -3.53
C ALA A 41 -11.08 -19.69 -2.06
N GLU A 42 -11.55 -20.84 -1.59
CA GLU A 42 -12.05 -20.99 -0.20
C GLU A 42 -11.00 -20.64 0.87
N SER A 43 -9.71 -20.91 0.64
CA SER A 43 -8.65 -20.55 1.59
C SER A 43 -8.21 -19.08 1.54
N LEU A 44 -8.37 -18.41 0.38
CA LEU A 44 -8.06 -16.98 0.20
C LEU A 44 -9.23 -16.10 0.66
N ILE A 45 -10.48 -16.50 0.38
CA ILE A 45 -11.71 -15.80 0.79
C ILE A 45 -11.77 -15.65 2.32
N ALA A 46 -11.40 -16.69 3.07
CA ALA A 46 -11.35 -16.66 4.54
C ALA A 46 -10.29 -15.68 5.08
N ALA A 47 -9.24 -15.38 4.32
CA ALA A 47 -8.16 -14.48 4.71
C ALA A 47 -8.46 -13.00 4.40
N TYR A 48 -9.37 -12.68 3.47
CA TYR A 48 -9.61 -11.29 3.05
C TYR A 48 -11.00 -10.74 3.40
N CYS A 49 -12.04 -11.56 3.55
CA CYS A 49 -13.42 -11.09 3.82
C CYS A 49 -13.99 -11.66 5.14
N SER A 50 -14.23 -10.81 6.15
CA SER A 50 -14.74 -11.22 7.48
C SER A 50 -16.21 -11.68 7.50
N SER A 51 -16.94 -11.55 6.38
CA SER A 51 -18.38 -11.86 6.27
C SER A 51 -18.71 -12.86 5.15
N CYS A 52 -17.71 -13.44 4.50
CA CYS A 52 -17.92 -14.35 3.37
C CYS A 52 -18.03 -15.79 3.90
N SER A 53 -19.26 -16.26 4.09
CA SER A 53 -19.55 -17.66 4.49
C SER A 53 -19.17 -18.66 3.40
N SER A 54 -18.72 -19.84 3.79
CA SER A 54 -18.31 -21.01 2.98
C SER A 54 -19.42 -21.70 2.17
N ALA A 55 -20.36 -20.95 1.62
CA ALA A 55 -21.35 -21.49 0.70
C ALA A 55 -20.81 -21.44 -0.73
N LYS A 56 -20.97 -22.53 -1.50
CA LYS A 56 -20.75 -22.60 -2.95
C LYS A 56 -21.66 -21.60 -3.67
N VAL A 57 -21.24 -20.35 -3.71
CA VAL A 57 -21.84 -19.26 -4.49
C VAL A 57 -20.96 -19.09 -5.71
N SER A 58 -21.53 -19.04 -6.92
CA SER A 58 -20.76 -18.73 -8.13
C SER A 58 -20.02 -17.40 -7.94
N ASP A 59 -18.77 -17.29 -8.38
CA ASP A 59 -17.92 -16.10 -8.14
C ASP A 59 -18.54 -14.78 -8.65
N ALA A 60 -19.40 -14.83 -9.67
CA ALA A 60 -20.19 -13.68 -10.12
C ALA A 60 -21.20 -13.18 -9.07
N ALA A 61 -21.92 -14.08 -8.39
CA ALA A 61 -22.88 -13.74 -7.34
C ALA A 61 -22.17 -13.29 -6.05
N LEU A 62 -20.96 -13.81 -5.78
CA LEU A 62 -20.11 -13.30 -4.71
C LEU A 62 -19.64 -11.88 -5.04
N ALA A 63 -19.16 -11.62 -6.25
CA ALA A 63 -18.76 -10.30 -6.71
C ALA A 63 -19.92 -9.30 -6.60
N GLU A 64 -21.12 -9.63 -7.09
CA GLU A 64 -22.31 -8.79 -6.96
C GLU A 64 -22.65 -8.48 -5.50
N LYS A 65 -22.61 -9.49 -4.63
CA LYS A 65 -22.86 -9.31 -3.20
C LYS A 65 -21.84 -8.39 -2.55
N MET A 66 -20.54 -8.61 -2.81
CA MET A 66 -19.47 -7.78 -2.25
C MET A 66 -19.57 -6.33 -2.73
N ILE A 67 -19.84 -6.13 -4.03
CA ILE A 67 -20.06 -4.80 -4.60
C ILE A 67 -21.28 -4.12 -3.95
N ALA A 68 -22.40 -4.85 -3.78
CA ALA A 68 -23.61 -4.32 -3.13
C ALA A 68 -23.38 -3.95 -1.65
N GLU A 69 -22.47 -4.64 -0.97
CA GLU A 69 -22.04 -4.34 0.40
C GLU A 69 -21.00 -3.21 0.48
N GLY A 70 -20.57 -2.64 -0.64
CA GLY A 70 -19.53 -1.61 -0.69
C GLY A 70 -18.10 -2.15 -0.55
N LYS A 71 -17.90 -3.46 -0.72
CA LYS A 71 -16.63 -4.19 -0.58
C LYS A 71 -15.99 -4.51 -1.93
N ALA A 72 -16.09 -3.58 -2.89
CA ALA A 72 -15.48 -3.75 -4.20
C ALA A 72 -13.94 -3.82 -4.11
N ASP A 73 -13.33 -3.09 -3.17
CA ASP A 73 -11.88 -3.15 -2.92
C ASP A 73 -11.43 -4.52 -2.41
N ASP A 74 -12.18 -5.12 -1.47
CA ASP A 74 -11.89 -6.46 -0.97
C ASP A 74 -11.98 -7.51 -2.09
N TRP A 75 -12.96 -7.35 -3.00
CA TRP A 75 -13.08 -8.23 -4.16
C TRP A 75 -11.89 -8.07 -5.11
N MET A 76 -11.41 -6.85 -5.36
CA MET A 76 -10.21 -6.61 -6.16
C MET A 76 -8.95 -7.23 -5.53
N ASP A 77 -8.81 -7.15 -4.21
CA ASP A 77 -7.70 -7.77 -3.48
C ASP A 77 -7.69 -9.30 -3.64
N LEU A 78 -8.88 -9.92 -3.61
CA LEU A 78 -9.03 -11.36 -3.86
C LEU A 78 -8.58 -11.74 -5.28
N LEU A 79 -9.06 -11.02 -6.29
CA LEU A 79 -8.69 -11.29 -7.69
C LEU A 79 -7.18 -11.12 -7.92
N VAL A 80 -6.56 -10.10 -7.31
CA VAL A 80 -5.11 -9.92 -7.36
C VAL A 80 -4.37 -11.09 -6.73
N GLY A 81 -4.88 -11.61 -5.60
CA GLY A 81 -4.33 -12.80 -4.97
C GLY A 81 -4.43 -14.06 -5.84
N GLU A 82 -5.57 -14.30 -6.47
CA GLU A 82 -5.76 -15.41 -7.40
C GLU A 82 -4.79 -15.33 -8.58
N VAL A 83 -4.66 -14.16 -9.21
CA VAL A 83 -3.71 -13.94 -10.29
C VAL A 83 -2.26 -14.18 -9.84
N ALA A 84 -1.91 -13.77 -8.62
CA ALA A 84 -0.57 -14.02 -8.08
C ALA A 84 -0.26 -15.53 -7.96
N THR A 85 -1.26 -16.38 -7.73
CA THR A 85 -1.07 -17.85 -7.67
C THR A 85 -0.76 -18.49 -9.03
N LEU A 86 -1.15 -17.85 -10.15
CA LEU A 86 -0.86 -18.36 -11.49
C LEU A 86 0.64 -18.44 -11.76
N ASN A 87 1.43 -17.56 -11.10
CA ASN A 87 2.89 -17.48 -11.21
C ASN A 87 3.36 -17.37 -12.67
N LYS A 88 2.76 -16.43 -13.42
CA LYS A 88 3.02 -16.20 -14.84
C LYS A 88 3.63 -14.83 -15.09
N GLN A 89 4.49 -14.73 -16.11
CA GLN A 89 5.02 -13.45 -16.55
C GLN A 89 3.96 -12.56 -17.21
N ASN A 90 3.01 -13.16 -17.92
CA ASN A 90 1.96 -12.46 -18.64
C ASN A 90 0.59 -12.97 -18.19
N VAL A 91 -0.34 -12.06 -17.89
CA VAL A 91 -1.71 -12.43 -17.50
C VAL A 91 -2.69 -11.68 -18.38
N VAL A 92 -3.53 -12.44 -19.07
CA VAL A 92 -4.58 -11.91 -19.94
C VAL A 92 -5.90 -12.00 -19.19
N ILE A 93 -6.35 -10.87 -18.65
CA ILE A 93 -7.56 -10.73 -17.85
C ILE A 93 -8.74 -10.57 -18.79
N GLN A 94 -9.74 -11.42 -18.64
CA GLN A 94 -10.99 -11.31 -19.36
C GLN A 94 -11.81 -10.15 -18.78
N GLY A 95 -12.09 -9.14 -19.61
CA GLY A 95 -13.00 -8.06 -19.26
C GLY A 95 -14.44 -8.53 -19.17
N ILE A 96 -15.21 -7.80 -18.38
CA ILE A 96 -16.61 -8.08 -18.11
C ILE A 96 -17.47 -7.55 -19.26
N SER A 97 -18.20 -8.43 -19.94
CA SER A 97 -19.08 -8.07 -21.04
C SER A 97 -20.19 -7.11 -20.59
N PRO A 98 -20.48 -6.03 -21.36
CA PRO A 98 -21.64 -5.20 -21.11
C PRO A 98 -22.92 -6.02 -21.23
N ASN A 99 -23.71 -6.08 -20.16
CA ASN A 99 -25.02 -6.71 -20.13
C ASN A 99 -26.01 -5.74 -19.48
N ALA A 100 -27.19 -5.60 -20.07
CA ALA A 100 -28.24 -4.70 -19.57
C ALA A 100 -28.74 -5.09 -18.17
N GLU A 101 -28.71 -6.38 -17.83
CA GLU A 101 -29.13 -6.88 -16.52
C GLU A 101 -28.06 -6.70 -15.44
N THR A 102 -26.78 -6.65 -15.84
CA THR A 102 -25.62 -6.57 -14.93
C THR A 102 -24.68 -5.40 -15.28
N ALA A 103 -25.24 -4.26 -15.69
CA ALA A 103 -24.47 -3.10 -16.15
C ALA A 103 -23.41 -2.63 -15.13
N PHE A 104 -23.71 -2.77 -13.84
CA PHE A 104 -22.80 -2.44 -12.74
C PHE A 104 -21.53 -3.29 -12.72
N LEU A 105 -21.58 -4.55 -13.17
CA LEU A 105 -20.39 -5.40 -13.26
C LEU A 105 -19.47 -4.91 -14.38
N SER A 106 -20.01 -4.54 -15.53
CA SER A 106 -19.19 -4.01 -16.64
C SER A 106 -18.52 -2.67 -16.32
N ALA A 107 -19.08 -1.90 -15.37
CA ALA A 107 -18.43 -0.69 -14.84
C ALA A 107 -17.16 -1.01 -14.03
N GLN A 108 -17.02 -2.22 -13.49
CA GLN A 108 -15.83 -2.65 -12.75
C GLN A 108 -14.61 -2.91 -13.63
N ASN A 109 -14.75 -2.87 -14.96
CA ASN A 109 -13.60 -2.99 -15.86
C ASN A 109 -12.53 -1.90 -15.63
N VAL A 110 -12.94 -0.71 -15.17
CA VAL A 110 -12.01 0.35 -14.76
C VAL A 110 -11.23 -0.08 -13.51
N SER A 111 -11.94 -0.61 -12.51
CA SER A 111 -11.36 -1.15 -11.29
C SER A 111 -10.41 -2.32 -11.60
N LEU A 112 -10.78 -3.24 -12.49
CA LEU A 112 -9.90 -4.32 -12.95
C LEU A 112 -8.62 -3.77 -13.61
N ALA A 113 -8.76 -2.86 -14.59
CA ALA A 113 -7.59 -2.30 -15.27
C ALA A 113 -6.62 -1.62 -14.30
N THR A 114 -7.15 -0.86 -13.34
CA THR A 114 -6.34 -0.14 -12.35
C THR A 114 -5.77 -1.05 -11.25
N ALA A 115 -6.53 -2.04 -10.78
CA ALA A 115 -6.07 -3.00 -9.78
C ALA A 115 -4.92 -3.86 -10.31
N PHE A 116 -4.95 -4.24 -11.58
CA PHE A 116 -3.90 -5.02 -12.21
C PHE A 116 -2.82 -4.17 -12.91
N ASN A 117 -2.94 -2.84 -12.91
CA ASN A 117 -2.15 -1.95 -13.78
C ASN A 117 -2.09 -2.47 -15.23
N ALA A 118 -3.22 -2.95 -15.74
CA ALA A 118 -3.32 -3.66 -16.99
C ALA A 118 -3.36 -2.69 -18.18
N GLN A 119 -2.71 -3.09 -19.27
CA GLN A 119 -2.90 -2.46 -20.58
C GLN A 119 -4.23 -2.94 -21.17
N VAL A 120 -5.06 -2.01 -21.62
CA VAL A 120 -6.40 -2.32 -22.14
C VAL A 120 -6.32 -2.56 -23.65
N ILE A 121 -6.79 -3.74 -24.08
CA ILE A 121 -7.05 -4.08 -25.47
C ILE A 121 -8.57 -4.14 -25.67
N PHE A 122 -9.10 -3.31 -26.56
CA PHE A 122 -10.52 -3.35 -26.89
C PHE A 122 -10.79 -4.45 -27.91
N VAL A 123 -11.90 -5.15 -27.74
CA VAL A 123 -12.38 -6.12 -28.73
C VAL A 123 -13.63 -5.55 -29.37
N ALA A 124 -13.54 -5.26 -30.66
CA ALA A 124 -14.59 -4.66 -31.45
C ALA A 124 -15.08 -5.65 -32.50
N ALA A 125 -16.40 -5.85 -32.55
CA ALA A 125 -17.02 -6.58 -33.65
C ALA A 125 -16.95 -5.77 -34.95
N ASP A 126 -17.01 -6.46 -36.08
CA ASP A 126 -17.19 -5.83 -37.39
C ASP A 126 -18.67 -5.45 -37.58
N GLU A 127 -19.05 -4.34 -36.95
CA GLU A 127 -20.42 -3.83 -36.95
C GLU A 127 -20.47 -2.31 -37.13
N ALA A 128 -21.65 -1.80 -37.47
CA ALA A 128 -21.87 -0.37 -37.57
C ALA A 128 -21.53 0.33 -36.25
N LYS A 129 -20.83 1.45 -36.36
CA LYS A 129 -20.42 2.30 -35.23
C LYS A 129 -19.38 1.69 -34.28
N ALA A 130 -18.60 0.72 -34.74
CA ALA A 130 -17.49 0.17 -33.96
C ALA A 130 -16.51 1.25 -33.48
N GLU A 131 -16.25 2.29 -34.29
CA GLU A 131 -15.35 3.37 -33.89
C GLU A 131 -15.87 4.17 -32.69
N GLN A 132 -17.18 4.48 -32.68
CA GLN A 132 -17.81 5.18 -31.55
C GLN A 132 -17.91 4.30 -30.30
N LYS A 133 -18.13 2.98 -30.45
CA LYS A 133 -18.16 2.06 -29.31
C LYS A 133 -16.80 1.96 -28.61
N VAL A 134 -15.71 1.87 -29.37
CA VAL A 134 -14.34 1.94 -28.81
C VAL A 134 -14.10 3.29 -28.14
N ALA A 135 -14.49 4.40 -28.77
CA ALA A 135 -14.34 5.73 -28.19
C ALA A 135 -15.09 5.89 -26.86
N LEU A 136 -16.33 5.41 -26.78
CA LEU A 136 -17.13 5.42 -25.55
C LEU A 136 -16.54 4.51 -24.47
N ALA A 137 -16.08 3.31 -24.83
CA ALA A 137 -15.42 2.42 -23.89
C ALA A 137 -14.14 3.05 -23.33
N LYS A 138 -13.32 3.69 -24.17
CA LYS A 138 -12.13 4.45 -23.77
C LYS A 138 -12.47 5.63 -22.84
N GLN A 139 -13.58 6.32 -23.10
CA GLN A 139 -14.03 7.45 -22.28
C GLN A 139 -14.39 7.04 -20.84
N ALA A 140 -14.84 5.80 -20.62
CA ALA A 140 -15.14 5.29 -19.28
C ALA A 140 -13.91 5.27 -18.34
N PHE A 141 -12.70 5.23 -18.89
CA PHE A 141 -11.44 5.23 -18.16
C PHE A 141 -10.84 6.63 -17.98
N ASN A 142 -11.52 7.69 -18.42
CA ASN A 142 -10.98 9.04 -18.33
C ASN A 142 -10.76 9.46 -16.86
N GLY A 143 -9.58 10.01 -16.56
CA GLY A 143 -9.17 10.35 -15.20
C GLY A 143 -8.50 9.22 -14.42
N PHE A 144 -8.45 8.00 -14.98
CA PHE A 144 -7.71 6.88 -14.40
C PHE A 144 -6.39 6.66 -15.13
N ALA A 145 -5.36 6.23 -14.39
CA ALA A 145 -4.04 6.02 -14.94
C ALA A 145 -3.94 4.65 -15.65
N VAL A 146 -4.61 4.52 -16.80
CA VAL A 146 -4.71 3.28 -17.59
C VAL A 146 -4.10 3.49 -18.98
N ASP A 147 -3.32 2.49 -19.42
CA ASP A 147 -2.67 2.49 -20.73
C ASP A 147 -3.52 1.72 -21.74
N PHE A 148 -3.76 2.29 -22.92
CA PHE A 148 -4.52 1.63 -24.00
C PHE A 148 -3.57 1.06 -25.05
N ALA A 149 -3.58 -0.25 -25.21
CA ALA A 149 -2.64 -0.96 -26.06
C ALA A 149 -3.10 -1.09 -27.52
N GLY A 150 -4.39 -1.37 -27.76
CA GLY A 150 -4.85 -1.65 -29.12
C GLY A 150 -6.32 -2.05 -29.24
N VAL A 151 -6.70 -2.41 -30.46
CA VAL A 151 -8.01 -2.97 -30.80
C VAL A 151 -7.82 -4.28 -31.56
N VAL A 152 -8.59 -5.31 -31.20
CA VAL A 152 -8.73 -6.57 -31.93
C VAL A 152 -10.08 -6.59 -32.66
N GLY A 153 -10.07 -7.07 -33.90
CA GLY A 153 -11.28 -7.35 -34.68
C GLY A 153 -11.76 -6.21 -35.59
N ASN A 154 -11.29 -4.98 -35.41
CA ASN A 154 -11.70 -3.84 -36.24
C ASN A 154 -10.58 -2.79 -36.43
N ALA A 155 -9.90 -2.83 -37.58
CA ALA A 155 -8.79 -1.93 -37.91
C ALA A 155 -9.23 -0.45 -38.05
N ALA A 156 -10.43 -0.20 -38.57
CA ALA A 156 -10.96 1.16 -38.71
C ALA A 156 -11.20 1.81 -37.33
N ALA A 157 -11.74 1.04 -36.38
CA ALA A 157 -11.92 1.49 -35.01
C ALA A 157 -10.59 1.73 -34.30
N ALA A 158 -9.56 0.91 -34.56
CA ALA A 158 -8.19 1.12 -34.06
C ALA A 158 -7.64 2.47 -34.53
N GLN A 159 -7.66 2.70 -35.85
CA GLN A 159 -7.15 3.91 -36.48
C GLN A 159 -7.87 5.17 -36.00
N ALA A 160 -9.21 5.14 -35.94
CA ALA A 160 -10.02 6.28 -35.52
C ALA A 160 -9.78 6.72 -34.07
N ASN A 161 -9.32 5.79 -33.21
CA ASN A 161 -9.08 6.03 -31.79
C ASN A 161 -7.59 6.22 -31.44
N GLY A 162 -6.71 6.21 -32.44
CA GLY A 162 -5.26 6.34 -32.27
C GLY A 162 -4.64 5.15 -31.52
N LEU A 163 -5.16 3.94 -31.77
CA LEU A 163 -4.74 2.70 -31.12
C LEU A 163 -4.10 1.75 -32.14
N ALA A 164 -3.27 0.81 -31.67
CA ALA A 164 -2.67 -0.20 -32.54
C ALA A 164 -3.74 -1.19 -33.05
N ASP A 165 -3.70 -1.51 -34.34
CA ASP A 165 -4.46 -2.62 -34.90
C ASP A 165 -3.73 -3.95 -34.60
N LEU A 166 -4.40 -4.80 -33.81
CA LEU A 166 -3.86 -6.08 -33.38
C LEU A 166 -4.33 -7.25 -34.25
N GLY A 167 -5.09 -6.98 -35.31
CA GLY A 167 -5.64 -7.98 -36.22
C GLY A 167 -6.93 -8.62 -35.72
N ALA A 168 -7.31 -9.74 -36.31
CA ALA A 168 -8.50 -10.51 -35.94
C ALA A 168 -8.13 -11.68 -35.00
N THR A 169 -9.10 -12.23 -34.27
CA THR A 169 -8.90 -13.33 -33.30
C THR A 169 -8.11 -14.51 -33.86
N GLY A 170 -8.32 -14.86 -35.14
CA GLY A 170 -7.61 -15.96 -35.81
C GLY A 170 -6.27 -15.59 -36.45
N SER A 171 -5.91 -14.30 -36.48
CA SER A 171 -4.69 -13.79 -37.12
C SER A 171 -4.19 -12.54 -36.38
N LEU A 172 -3.80 -12.73 -35.13
CA LEU A 172 -3.28 -11.65 -34.28
C LEU A 172 -1.87 -11.21 -34.70
N ASN A 173 -1.59 -9.92 -34.56
CA ASN A 173 -0.27 -9.36 -34.80
C ASN A 173 0.68 -9.68 -33.63
N ALA A 174 1.41 -10.79 -33.74
CA ALA A 174 2.33 -11.25 -32.70
C ALA A 174 3.44 -10.22 -32.35
N ALA A 175 3.91 -9.44 -33.33
CA ALA A 175 4.93 -8.42 -33.08
C ALA A 175 4.38 -7.26 -32.23
N ALA A 176 3.15 -6.82 -32.50
CA ALA A 176 2.48 -5.80 -31.70
C ALA A 176 2.18 -6.31 -30.28
N LEU A 177 1.70 -7.54 -30.14
CA LEU A 177 1.47 -8.16 -28.82
C LEU A 177 2.75 -8.32 -28.00
N ALA A 178 3.86 -8.72 -28.64
CA ALA A 178 5.16 -8.80 -27.99
C ALA A 178 5.65 -7.42 -27.52
N GLN A 179 5.42 -6.36 -28.29
CA GLN A 179 5.72 -4.99 -27.87
C GLN A 179 4.88 -4.57 -26.67
N ILE A 180 3.57 -4.86 -26.68
CA ILE A 180 2.67 -4.59 -25.55
C ILE A 180 3.16 -5.33 -24.30
N ALA A 181 3.46 -6.62 -24.39
CA ALA A 181 3.96 -7.42 -23.28
C ALA A 181 5.35 -6.98 -22.78
N ALA A 182 6.16 -6.35 -23.63
CA ALA A 182 7.46 -5.80 -23.24
C ALA A 182 7.35 -4.48 -22.44
N VAL A 183 6.22 -3.77 -22.52
CA VAL A 183 5.96 -2.58 -21.71
C VAL A 183 5.61 -3.02 -20.28
N SER A 184 6.59 -2.97 -19.38
CA SER A 184 6.35 -3.13 -17.95
C SER A 184 6.04 -1.78 -17.29
N THR A 185 5.08 -1.77 -16.38
CA THR A 185 4.87 -0.63 -15.48
C THR A 185 5.51 -0.91 -14.13
N ASP A 186 6.30 0.04 -13.64
CA ASP A 186 6.90 -0.01 -12.29
C ASP A 186 5.92 0.45 -11.20
N ARG A 187 4.65 0.71 -11.56
CA ARG A 187 3.62 1.15 -10.61
C ARG A 187 3.12 -0.03 -9.82
N VAL A 188 2.92 0.18 -8.52
CA VAL A 188 2.21 -0.75 -7.65
C VAL A 188 0.80 -0.19 -7.45
N SER A 189 -0.23 -0.94 -7.83
CA SER A 189 -1.63 -0.54 -7.58
C SER A 189 -1.97 -0.66 -6.09
N PRO A 190 -3.00 0.05 -5.60
CA PRO A 190 -3.51 -0.14 -4.24
C PRO A 190 -3.81 -1.60 -3.87
N ALA A 191 -4.52 -2.32 -4.76
CA ALA A 191 -4.88 -3.72 -4.52
C ALA A 191 -3.65 -4.64 -4.44
N GLN A 192 -2.69 -4.47 -5.37
CA GLN A 192 -1.43 -5.21 -5.34
C GLN A 192 -0.61 -4.91 -4.08
N PHE A 193 -0.57 -3.65 -3.66
CA PHE A 193 0.14 -3.25 -2.45
C PHE A 193 -0.48 -3.89 -1.20
N ARG A 194 -1.81 -3.83 -1.05
CA ARG A 194 -2.53 -4.46 0.07
C ARG A 194 -2.31 -5.97 0.09
N PHE A 195 -2.47 -6.63 -1.06
CA PHE A 195 -2.24 -8.07 -1.17
C PHE A 195 -0.81 -8.45 -0.76
N ASN A 196 0.21 -7.81 -1.36
CA ASN A 196 1.62 -8.08 -1.08
C ASN A 196 1.97 -7.85 0.39
N MET A 197 1.45 -6.77 0.98
CA MET A 197 1.65 -6.45 2.39
C MET A 197 1.02 -7.52 3.30
N MET A 198 -0.21 -7.96 3.02
CA MET A 198 -0.85 -9.01 3.82
C MET A 198 -0.12 -10.34 3.73
N ASP A 199 0.23 -10.76 2.51
CA ASP A 199 0.98 -12.00 2.27
C ASP A 199 2.37 -11.97 2.95
N ALA A 200 3.09 -10.85 2.83
CA ALA A 200 4.39 -10.69 3.48
C ALA A 200 4.27 -10.72 5.02
N ALA A 201 3.26 -10.07 5.60
CA ALA A 201 3.02 -10.08 7.05
C ALA A 201 2.68 -11.49 7.56
N GLN A 202 1.81 -12.22 6.85
CA GLN A 202 1.48 -13.60 7.18
C GLN A 202 2.72 -14.50 7.18
N LYS A 203 3.56 -14.38 6.15
CA LYS A 203 4.83 -15.12 6.06
C LYS A 203 5.82 -14.73 7.16
N ALA A 204 5.81 -13.47 7.59
CA ALA A 204 6.68 -12.98 8.66
C ALA A 204 6.33 -13.61 10.03
N ASN A 205 5.04 -13.86 10.30
CA ASN A 205 4.53 -14.51 11.53
C ASN A 205 5.12 -13.90 12.83
N LYS A 206 5.21 -12.57 12.86
CA LYS A 206 5.83 -11.81 13.95
C LYS A 206 4.89 -11.58 15.11
N ARG A 207 5.45 -11.50 16.32
CA ARG A 207 4.72 -11.24 17.56
C ARG A 207 4.70 -9.74 17.83
N ILE A 208 3.52 -9.13 17.76
CA ILE A 208 3.35 -7.67 17.82
C ILE A 208 2.58 -7.29 19.08
N VAL A 209 3.18 -6.47 19.93
CA VAL A 209 2.53 -5.98 21.15
C VAL A 209 1.64 -4.77 20.86
N LEU A 210 0.46 -4.77 21.48
CA LEU A 210 -0.56 -3.75 21.39
C LEU A 210 -0.82 -3.21 22.81
N PRO A 211 -0.14 -2.12 23.21
CA PRO A 211 -0.24 -1.54 24.55
C PRO A 211 -1.64 -1.07 24.95
N GLU A 212 -2.48 -0.75 23.97
CA GLU A 212 -3.84 -0.26 24.15
C GLU A 212 -4.83 -1.43 24.12
N GLY A 213 -4.56 -2.47 24.92
CA GLY A 213 -5.13 -3.81 24.76
C GLY A 213 -6.65 -3.91 24.99
N ALA A 214 -7.24 -2.94 25.69
CA ALA A 214 -8.68 -2.84 25.93
C ALA A 214 -9.37 -1.78 25.04
N GLU A 215 -8.67 -1.18 24.09
CA GLU A 215 -9.28 -0.20 23.18
C GLU A 215 -10.13 -0.93 22.11
N PRO A 216 -11.41 -0.53 21.88
CA PRO A 216 -12.34 -1.26 21.00
C PRO A 216 -11.83 -1.58 19.58
N ARG A 217 -11.16 -0.62 18.93
CA ARG A 217 -10.63 -0.80 17.58
C ARG A 217 -9.40 -1.70 17.61
N THR A 218 -8.53 -1.55 18.61
CA THR A 218 -7.36 -2.42 18.84
C THR A 218 -7.78 -3.87 19.08
N VAL A 219 -8.80 -4.11 19.90
CA VAL A 219 -9.33 -5.47 20.15
C VAL A 219 -9.89 -6.07 18.86
N ARG A 220 -10.69 -5.31 18.09
CA ARG A 220 -11.22 -5.77 16.79
C ARG A 220 -10.08 -6.06 15.81
N ALA A 221 -9.09 -5.19 15.71
CA ALA A 221 -7.95 -5.36 14.82
C ALA A 221 -7.10 -6.59 15.20
N ALA A 222 -6.88 -6.83 16.49
CA ALA A 222 -6.16 -8.01 16.97
C ALA A 222 -6.90 -9.31 16.65
N ALA A 223 -8.23 -9.35 16.80
CA ALA A 223 -9.05 -10.49 16.40
C ALA A 223 -8.94 -10.75 14.89
N ILE A 224 -9.06 -9.71 14.06
CA ILE A 224 -8.89 -9.80 12.60
C ILE A 224 -7.48 -10.31 12.24
N CYS A 225 -6.44 -9.75 12.86
CA CYS A 225 -5.05 -10.16 12.60
C CYS A 225 -4.81 -11.63 12.97
N HIS A 226 -5.46 -12.12 14.04
CA HIS A 226 -5.38 -13.51 14.45
C HIS A 226 -6.10 -14.44 13.46
N GLU A 227 -7.35 -14.15 13.12
CA GLU A 227 -8.15 -14.94 12.17
C GLU A 227 -7.46 -15.03 10.81
N LYS A 228 -6.93 -13.91 10.32
CA LYS A 228 -6.23 -13.79 9.05
C LYS A 228 -4.74 -14.15 9.12
N LYS A 229 -4.22 -14.58 10.28
CA LYS A 229 -2.82 -14.95 10.51
C LYS A 229 -1.80 -13.86 10.11
N ILE A 230 -2.19 -12.59 10.17
CA ILE A 230 -1.34 -11.44 9.79
C ILE A 230 -0.17 -11.29 10.77
N ALA A 231 -0.44 -11.44 12.06
CA ALA A 231 0.55 -11.35 13.12
C ALA A 231 0.05 -12.06 14.38
N ARG A 232 0.98 -12.43 15.28
CA ARG A 232 0.67 -12.92 16.62
C ARG A 232 0.53 -11.71 17.56
N CYS A 233 -0.67 -11.13 17.61
CA CYS A 233 -0.94 -9.97 18.44
C CYS A 233 -0.93 -10.32 19.93
N VAL A 234 -0.36 -9.42 20.74
CA VAL A 234 -0.34 -9.49 22.21
C VAL A 234 -1.03 -8.25 22.77
N LEU A 235 -2.22 -8.42 23.34
CA LEU A 235 -2.95 -7.32 23.98
C LEU A 235 -2.46 -7.13 25.41
N LEU A 236 -2.06 -5.91 25.78
CA LEU A 236 -1.72 -5.54 27.16
C LEU A 236 -2.96 -4.95 27.84
N ALA A 237 -3.71 -5.81 28.53
CA ALA A 237 -4.92 -5.47 29.30
C ALA A 237 -5.32 -6.67 30.17
N THR A 238 -6.22 -6.46 31.13
CA THR A 238 -6.81 -7.61 31.83
C THR A 238 -7.77 -8.36 30.90
N ARG A 239 -7.85 -9.68 31.05
CA ARG A 239 -8.77 -10.52 30.26
C ARG A 239 -10.24 -10.06 30.39
N ALA A 240 -10.64 -9.66 31.58
CA ALA A 240 -12.00 -9.19 31.85
C ALA A 240 -12.35 -7.91 31.07
N GLU A 241 -11.41 -6.97 30.92
CA GLU A 241 -11.62 -5.75 30.14
C GLU A 241 -11.78 -6.05 28.64
N VAL A 242 -10.91 -6.91 28.09
CA VAL A 242 -10.97 -7.29 26.67
C VAL A 242 -12.27 -8.04 26.35
N GLU A 243 -12.70 -8.95 27.23
CA GLU A 243 -13.95 -9.69 27.09
C GLU A 243 -15.19 -8.78 27.19
N ALA A 244 -15.16 -7.77 28.07
CA ALA A 244 -16.22 -6.78 28.18
C ALA A 244 -16.35 -5.97 26.88
N VAL A 245 -15.24 -5.47 26.35
CA VAL A 245 -15.18 -4.74 25.08
C VAL A 245 -15.65 -5.60 23.92
N ALA A 246 -15.22 -6.86 23.87
CA ALA A 246 -15.64 -7.77 22.83
C ALA A 246 -17.15 -8.05 22.86
N LYS A 247 -17.72 -8.24 24.04
CA LYS A 247 -19.16 -8.41 24.21
C LYS A 247 -19.94 -7.16 23.76
N GLU A 248 -19.49 -5.97 24.16
CA GLU A 248 -20.14 -4.71 23.78
C GLU A 248 -20.11 -4.47 22.27
N GLN A 249 -18.97 -4.79 21.63
CA GLN A 249 -18.73 -4.53 20.20
C GLN A 249 -19.12 -5.69 19.30
N ASN A 250 -19.70 -6.77 19.83
CA ASN A 250 -19.98 -8.02 19.11
C ASN A 250 -18.72 -8.53 18.36
N ILE A 251 -17.60 -8.62 19.07
CA ILE A 251 -16.34 -9.21 18.60
C ILE A 251 -16.29 -10.65 19.10
N THR A 252 -16.10 -11.61 18.18
CA THR A 252 -15.71 -12.97 18.57
C THR A 252 -14.22 -12.95 18.88
N LEU A 253 -13.85 -13.18 20.13
CA LEU A 253 -12.44 -13.27 20.51
C LEU A 253 -11.93 -14.68 20.24
N PRO A 254 -10.85 -14.86 19.45
CA PRO A 254 -10.20 -16.15 19.34
C PRO A 254 -9.65 -16.61 20.69
N GLU A 255 -9.89 -17.86 21.07
CA GLU A 255 -9.42 -18.40 22.37
C GLU A 255 -7.89 -18.33 22.51
N SER A 256 -7.18 -18.53 21.40
CA SER A 256 -5.71 -18.45 21.32
C SER A 256 -5.16 -17.03 21.19
N LEU A 257 -5.99 -15.98 21.21
CA LEU A 257 -5.50 -14.60 21.21
C LEU A 257 -4.81 -14.30 22.54
N GLU A 258 -3.57 -13.84 22.46
CA GLU A 258 -2.76 -13.59 23.63
C GLU A 258 -3.16 -12.27 24.30
N ILE A 259 -3.56 -12.37 25.56
CA ILE A 259 -3.94 -11.24 26.42
C ILE A 259 -3.13 -11.38 27.70
N ILE A 260 -2.31 -10.37 28.00
CA ILE A 260 -1.44 -10.37 29.18
C ILE A 260 -1.83 -9.20 30.09
N ASP A 261 -2.07 -9.51 31.36
CA ASP A 261 -2.25 -8.50 32.40
C ASP A 261 -0.93 -7.74 32.60
N PRO A 262 -0.86 -6.43 32.30
CA PRO A 262 0.36 -5.63 32.42
C PRO A 262 0.99 -5.69 33.82
N ALA A 263 0.18 -5.78 34.88
CA ALA A 263 0.66 -5.78 36.25
C ALA A 263 1.55 -7.00 36.56
N THR A 264 1.31 -8.12 35.87
CA THR A 264 2.08 -9.36 36.05
C THR A 264 3.49 -9.30 35.46
N LEU A 265 3.73 -8.36 34.53
CA LEU A 265 5.00 -8.23 33.80
C LEU A 265 5.95 -7.19 34.41
N VAL A 266 5.46 -6.28 35.26
CA VAL A 266 6.23 -5.12 35.73
C VAL A 266 7.58 -5.55 36.33
N GLU A 267 7.58 -6.45 37.31
CA GLU A 267 8.81 -6.84 38.01
C GLU A 267 9.83 -7.55 37.10
N GLN A 268 9.37 -8.22 36.04
CA GLN A 268 10.26 -8.86 35.05
C GLN A 268 11.18 -7.84 34.35
N TYR A 269 10.69 -6.60 34.15
CA TYR A 269 11.40 -5.58 33.36
C TYR A 269 12.10 -4.49 34.19
N VAL A 270 11.95 -4.48 35.51
CA VAL A 270 12.57 -3.48 36.40
C VAL A 270 14.10 -3.50 36.27
N THR A 271 14.73 -4.65 36.52
CA THR A 271 16.19 -4.77 36.47
C THR A 271 16.74 -4.47 35.07
N PRO A 272 16.22 -5.05 33.98
CA PRO A 272 16.66 -4.71 32.63
C PRO A 272 16.52 -3.21 32.28
N MET A 273 15.43 -2.55 32.69
CA MET A 273 15.23 -1.12 32.43
C MET A 273 16.25 -0.26 33.18
N CYS A 274 16.55 -0.60 34.43
CA CYS A 274 17.61 0.05 35.20
C CYS A 274 18.98 -0.08 34.53
N GLU A 275 19.30 -1.25 33.97
CA GLU A 275 20.56 -1.47 33.23
C GLU A 275 20.62 -0.63 31.95
N LEU A 276 19.58 -0.67 31.12
CA LEU A 276 19.50 0.11 29.88
C LEU A 276 19.60 1.62 30.11
N ARG A 277 19.08 2.10 31.24
CA ARG A 277 19.04 3.52 31.61
C ARG A 277 20.00 3.88 32.75
N LYS A 278 21.01 3.06 33.01
CA LYS A 278 22.02 3.28 34.08
C LYS A 278 22.72 4.63 33.96
N SER A 279 23.02 5.08 32.74
CA SER A 279 23.65 6.39 32.48
C SER A 279 22.78 7.59 32.85
N LYS A 280 21.48 7.37 33.09
CA LYS A 280 20.53 8.39 33.55
C LYS A 280 20.15 8.24 35.03
N GLY A 281 20.80 7.32 35.76
CA GLY A 281 20.56 7.12 37.19
C GLY A 281 19.21 6.48 37.53
N MET A 282 18.65 5.66 36.62
CA MET A 282 17.36 5.00 36.82
C MET A 282 17.36 4.08 38.05
N THR A 283 16.51 4.36 39.04
CA THR A 283 16.33 3.48 40.22
C THR A 283 15.24 2.43 39.98
N PRO A 284 15.24 1.30 40.72
CA PRO A 284 14.19 0.29 40.61
C PRO A 284 12.78 0.84 40.87
N GLU A 285 12.64 1.78 41.81
CA GLU A 285 11.36 2.42 42.15
C GLU A 285 10.83 3.26 40.99
N GLN A 286 11.70 4.06 40.35
CA GLN A 286 11.35 4.84 39.17
C GLN A 286 11.03 3.96 37.95
N ALA A 287 11.75 2.83 37.81
CA ALA A 287 11.47 1.86 36.76
C ALA A 287 10.08 1.22 36.95
N ARG A 288 9.74 0.78 38.17
CA ARG A 288 8.40 0.24 38.48
C ARG A 288 7.28 1.23 38.17
N GLU A 289 7.46 2.50 38.51
CA GLU A 289 6.50 3.56 38.22
C GLU A 289 6.32 3.76 36.71
N GLN A 290 7.42 3.85 35.95
CA GLN A 290 7.34 4.01 34.49
C GLN A 290 6.78 2.78 33.78
N LEU A 291 7.04 1.58 34.29
CA LEU A 291 6.54 0.32 33.74
C LEU A 291 5.02 0.12 33.96
N GLN A 292 4.36 0.99 34.74
CA GLN A 292 2.89 1.01 34.79
C GLN A 292 2.27 1.52 33.48
N ASP A 293 3.02 2.31 32.70
CA ASP A 293 2.60 2.73 31.37
C ASP A 293 2.78 1.56 30.39
N THR A 294 1.69 1.12 29.76
CA THR A 294 1.71 -0.06 28.89
C THR A 294 2.56 0.14 27.64
N VAL A 295 2.76 1.37 27.17
CA VAL A 295 3.64 1.67 26.03
C VAL A 295 5.10 1.51 26.46
N VAL A 296 5.47 2.00 27.64
CA VAL A 296 6.81 1.77 28.21
C VAL A 296 7.05 0.28 28.46
N LEU A 297 6.08 -0.42 29.04
CA LEU A 297 6.14 -1.85 29.29
C LEU A 297 6.32 -2.64 27.98
N GLY A 298 5.47 -2.38 26.97
CA GLY A 298 5.58 -2.98 25.65
C GLY A 298 6.92 -2.67 24.96
N THR A 299 7.45 -1.46 25.16
CA THR A 299 8.78 -1.10 24.64
C THR A 299 9.89 -1.91 25.33
N MET A 300 9.76 -2.19 26.64
CA MET A 300 10.69 -3.05 27.36
C MET A 300 10.59 -4.53 26.94
N MET A 301 9.37 -5.04 26.71
CA MET A 301 9.18 -6.37 26.10
C MET A 301 9.94 -6.46 24.78
N MET A 302 9.81 -5.44 23.93
CA MET A 302 10.49 -5.39 22.65
C MET A 302 12.01 -5.24 22.83
N ALA A 303 12.49 -4.41 23.76
CA ALA A 303 13.92 -4.24 24.06
C ALA A 303 14.57 -5.58 24.46
N GLN A 304 13.86 -6.39 25.26
CA GLN A 304 14.30 -7.71 25.71
C GLN A 304 14.10 -8.84 24.67
N ASN A 305 13.52 -8.54 23.50
CA ASN A 305 13.17 -9.50 22.43
C ASN A 305 12.04 -10.47 22.79
N ASP A 306 11.19 -10.13 23.74
CA ASP A 306 9.99 -10.93 24.04
C ASP A 306 8.93 -10.74 22.94
N VAL A 307 8.95 -9.61 22.24
CA VAL A 307 8.11 -9.32 21.08
C VAL A 307 8.95 -8.72 19.94
N ASP A 308 8.45 -8.84 18.71
CA ASP A 308 9.14 -8.44 17.49
C ASP A 308 8.86 -6.98 17.09
N GLY A 309 7.75 -6.40 17.56
CA GLY A 309 7.35 -5.03 17.23
C GLY A 309 6.22 -4.49 18.12
N LEU A 310 5.99 -3.18 18.06
CA LEU A 310 4.99 -2.47 18.86
C LEU A 310 4.12 -1.55 17.99
N VAL A 311 2.81 -1.58 18.20
CA VAL A 311 1.85 -0.63 17.60
C VAL A 311 0.99 0.01 18.69
N SER A 312 0.96 1.34 18.75
CA SER A 312 0.20 2.12 19.73
C SER A 312 -0.23 3.47 19.14
N GLY A 313 -1.11 4.22 19.80
CA GLY A 313 -1.49 5.59 19.40
C GLY A 313 -2.99 5.78 19.12
N ALA A 314 -3.80 4.73 19.26
CA ALA A 314 -5.26 4.83 19.17
C ALA A 314 -5.83 5.69 20.30
N VAL A 315 -5.17 5.71 21.46
CA VAL A 315 -5.48 6.54 22.64
C VAL A 315 -4.32 7.46 22.99
N HIS A 316 -3.09 6.94 22.98
CA HIS A 316 -1.88 7.66 23.34
C HIS A 316 -1.53 8.74 22.30
N THR A 317 -0.73 9.71 22.74
CA THR A 317 -0.18 10.71 21.80
C THR A 317 1.05 10.13 21.09
N THR A 318 1.33 10.60 19.87
CA THR A 318 2.56 10.27 19.13
C THR A 318 3.82 10.44 19.97
N ALA A 319 3.87 11.49 20.81
CA ALA A 319 5.00 11.71 21.72
C ALA A 319 5.13 10.60 22.79
N ASN A 320 4.02 10.05 23.27
CA ASN A 320 4.01 8.95 24.23
C ASN A 320 4.43 7.63 23.58
N THR A 321 4.12 7.40 22.30
CA THR A 321 4.57 6.22 21.54
C THR A 321 6.07 6.30 21.21
N ILE A 322 6.55 7.45 20.71
CA ILE A 322 7.91 7.59 20.18
C ILE A 322 8.95 7.76 21.29
N ARG A 323 8.63 8.47 22.38
CA ARG A 323 9.61 8.81 23.42
C ARG A 323 10.22 7.55 24.08
N PRO A 324 9.46 6.53 24.51
CA PRO A 324 10.01 5.30 25.05
C PRO A 324 10.90 4.57 24.03
N ALA A 325 10.48 4.50 22.76
CA ALA A 325 11.25 3.90 21.69
C ALA A 325 12.63 4.57 21.53
N LEU A 326 12.69 5.90 21.52
CA LEU A 326 13.96 6.63 21.44
C LEU A 326 14.86 6.41 22.67
N GLN A 327 14.27 6.26 23.86
CA GLN A 327 15.03 6.07 25.10
C GLN A 327 15.59 4.65 25.24
N LEU A 328 14.80 3.63 24.88
CA LEU A 328 15.07 2.22 25.15
C LEU A 328 15.62 1.48 23.94
N ILE A 329 15.09 1.75 22.74
CA ILE A 329 15.42 1.05 21.49
C ILE A 329 16.50 1.79 20.71
N LYS A 330 16.39 3.13 20.64
CA LYS A 330 17.31 4.04 19.94
C LYS A 330 17.32 3.84 18.42
N THR A 331 18.05 4.71 17.73
CA THR A 331 18.23 4.62 16.27
C THR A 331 19.10 3.43 15.88
N ALA A 332 18.84 2.89 14.69
CA ALA A 332 19.67 1.87 14.06
C ALA A 332 21.11 2.38 13.84
N PRO A 333 22.12 1.49 13.83
CA PRO A 333 23.49 1.90 13.52
C PRO A 333 23.57 2.64 12.17
N GLY A 334 24.19 3.82 12.16
CA GLY A 334 24.31 4.66 10.97
C GLY A 334 23.11 5.60 10.73
N GLU A 335 22.01 5.45 11.45
CA GLU A 335 20.85 6.34 11.35
C GLU A 335 20.92 7.43 12.44
N SER A 336 20.89 8.70 12.00
CA SER A 336 21.01 9.87 12.88
C SER A 336 19.68 10.31 13.48
N ILE A 337 18.56 9.95 12.83
CA ILE A 337 17.22 10.45 13.12
C ILE A 337 16.18 9.35 12.87
N VAL A 338 15.07 9.43 13.62
CA VAL A 338 13.85 8.68 13.34
C VAL A 338 12.91 9.57 12.54
N SER A 339 12.32 9.04 11.49
CA SER A 339 11.34 9.75 10.69
C SER A 339 10.14 8.87 10.40
N SER A 340 9.14 9.39 9.67
CA SER A 340 7.96 8.62 9.30
C SER A 340 7.65 8.70 7.81
N VAL A 341 7.00 7.65 7.30
CA VAL A 341 6.40 7.66 5.97
C VAL A 341 4.95 7.19 6.02
N PHE A 342 4.15 7.68 5.08
CA PHE A 342 2.84 7.11 4.74
C PHE A 342 2.90 6.53 3.34
N PHE A 343 2.31 5.35 3.17
CA PHE A 343 1.97 4.81 1.86
C PHE A 343 0.58 5.33 1.48
N MET A 344 0.53 6.23 0.49
CA MET A 344 -0.69 6.81 -0.03
C MET A 344 -1.18 5.97 -1.20
N LEU A 345 -2.31 5.27 -1.02
CA LEU A 345 -2.91 4.41 -2.03
C LEU A 345 -3.80 5.25 -2.95
N LEU A 346 -3.15 5.99 -3.86
CA LEU A 346 -3.83 6.83 -4.83
C LEU A 346 -4.46 5.99 -5.95
N PRO A 347 -5.48 6.50 -6.65
CA PRO A 347 -6.02 5.81 -7.82
C PRO A 347 -4.92 5.51 -8.86
N GLY A 348 -4.68 4.23 -9.10
CA GLY A 348 -3.71 3.75 -10.09
C GLY A 348 -2.24 3.73 -9.66
N GLN A 349 -1.88 4.13 -8.43
CA GLN A 349 -0.54 3.91 -7.88
C GLN A 349 -0.44 4.13 -6.37
N VAL A 350 0.48 3.41 -5.72
CA VAL A 350 0.92 3.70 -4.36
C VAL A 350 2.16 4.60 -4.39
N VAL A 351 2.13 5.68 -3.60
CA VAL A 351 3.26 6.60 -3.42
C VAL A 351 3.62 6.73 -1.94
N VAL A 352 4.84 7.18 -1.66
CA VAL A 352 5.37 7.34 -0.31
C VAL A 352 5.52 8.81 0.03
N TYR A 353 4.93 9.25 1.14
CA TYR A 353 5.05 10.62 1.66
C TYR A 353 5.84 10.61 2.97
N GLY A 354 6.91 11.42 3.07
CA GLY A 354 7.70 11.54 4.31
C GLY A 354 8.43 12.89 4.41
N ASP A 355 8.85 13.40 5.56
CA ASP A 355 8.32 13.07 6.88
C ASP A 355 6.99 13.81 7.12
N CYS A 356 6.04 13.13 7.76
CA CYS A 356 4.68 13.62 7.96
C CYS A 356 4.21 13.59 9.43
N ALA A 357 5.02 13.05 10.35
CA ALA A 357 4.61 12.88 11.75
C ALA A 357 5.68 13.22 12.80
N VAL A 358 6.99 13.18 12.48
CA VAL A 358 8.03 13.17 13.53
C VAL A 358 8.79 14.48 13.65
N ASN A 359 9.38 14.98 12.55
CA ASN A 359 10.38 16.04 12.59
C ASN A 359 9.83 17.40 12.16
N PRO A 360 9.63 18.37 13.08
CA PRO A 360 9.02 19.65 12.76
C PRO A 360 9.77 20.45 11.69
N ASN A 361 11.06 20.66 11.90
CA ASN A 361 11.92 21.48 11.03
C ASN A 361 13.30 20.77 10.90
N PRO A 362 13.42 19.76 10.03
CA PRO A 362 14.68 19.04 9.85
C PRO A 362 15.77 19.94 9.24
N THR A 363 17.03 19.72 9.61
CA THR A 363 18.19 20.31 8.90
C THR A 363 18.38 19.69 7.51
N ALA A 364 19.25 20.24 6.66
CA ALA A 364 19.53 19.67 5.34
C ALA A 364 20.05 18.22 5.42
N GLU A 365 20.93 17.94 6.40
CA GLU A 365 21.45 16.60 6.66
C GLU A 365 20.36 15.64 7.11
N GLN A 366 19.48 16.09 8.00
CA GLN A 366 18.35 15.29 8.48
C GLN A 366 17.34 15.03 7.35
N LEU A 367 17.04 16.02 6.52
CA LEU A 367 16.16 15.89 5.37
C LEU A 367 16.74 14.93 4.32
N ALA A 368 18.05 14.94 4.13
CA ALA A 368 18.74 13.96 3.29
C ALA A 368 18.67 12.54 3.88
N ASP A 369 18.84 12.38 5.19
CA ASP A 369 18.70 11.09 5.86
C ASP A 369 17.25 10.58 5.75
N ILE A 370 16.24 11.43 5.92
CA ILE A 370 14.82 11.11 5.71
C ILE A 370 14.57 10.61 4.28
N ALA A 371 15.15 11.26 3.27
CA ALA A 371 15.00 10.87 1.88
C ALA A 371 15.56 9.46 1.61
N ILE A 372 16.75 9.18 2.13
CA ILE A 372 17.41 7.87 1.99
C ILE A 372 16.64 6.79 2.74
N GLN A 373 16.22 7.05 3.98
CA GLN A 373 15.38 6.13 4.75
C GLN A 373 14.07 5.82 4.02
N SER A 374 13.39 6.84 3.50
CA SER A 374 12.13 6.69 2.77
C SER A 374 12.28 5.91 1.47
N ALA A 375 13.40 6.08 0.76
CA ALA A 375 13.72 5.30 -0.42
C ALA A 375 13.95 3.81 -0.10
N LYS A 376 14.68 3.51 0.99
CA LYS A 376 14.86 2.13 1.49
C LYS A 376 13.50 1.51 1.85
N SER A 377 12.66 2.25 2.57
CA SER A 377 11.30 1.84 2.92
C SER A 377 10.45 1.57 1.68
N ALA A 378 10.42 2.47 0.70
CA ALA A 378 9.70 2.27 -0.56
C ALA A 378 10.13 0.96 -1.25
N LYS A 379 11.44 0.75 -1.38
CA LYS A 379 12.01 -0.44 -2.02
C LYS A 379 11.66 -1.72 -1.27
N ALA A 380 11.69 -1.69 0.05
CA ALA A 380 11.35 -2.84 0.89
C ALA A 380 9.88 -3.28 0.74
N PHE A 381 9.00 -2.37 0.33
CA PHE A 381 7.60 -2.64 0.02
C PHE A 381 7.32 -2.75 -1.50
N GLY A 382 8.36 -3.01 -2.30
CA GLY A 382 8.24 -3.28 -3.73
C GLY A 382 8.06 -2.06 -4.62
N ILE A 383 8.28 -0.85 -4.11
CA ILE A 383 8.19 0.41 -4.87
C ILE A 383 9.61 0.86 -5.24
N GLU A 384 9.96 0.84 -6.53
CA GLU A 384 11.25 1.34 -6.99
C GLU A 384 11.31 2.88 -6.81
N PRO A 385 12.22 3.41 -5.97
CA PRO A 385 12.12 4.79 -5.49
C PRO A 385 12.59 5.82 -6.52
N ARG A 386 11.72 6.79 -6.81
CA ARG A 386 12.00 8.03 -7.53
C ARG A 386 11.65 9.19 -6.62
N VAL A 387 12.68 9.75 -5.98
CA VAL A 387 12.58 10.65 -4.84
C VAL A 387 12.53 12.11 -5.28
N ALA A 388 11.39 12.76 -5.07
CA ALA A 388 11.25 14.20 -5.24
C ALA A 388 11.42 14.91 -3.90
N MET A 389 12.41 15.80 -3.81
CA MET A 389 12.58 16.68 -2.66
C MET A 389 11.70 17.92 -2.87
N ILE A 390 10.63 18.03 -2.09
CA ILE A 390 9.52 18.96 -2.33
C ILE A 390 9.83 20.36 -1.81
N SER A 391 9.50 21.35 -2.63
CA SER A 391 9.61 22.77 -2.31
C SER A 391 8.54 23.57 -3.05
N TYR A 392 8.38 24.86 -2.72
CA TYR A 392 7.60 25.78 -3.54
C TYR A 392 8.35 26.24 -4.80
N SER A 393 9.63 25.88 -4.96
CA SER A 393 10.47 26.18 -6.13
C SER A 393 10.78 24.91 -6.93
N THR A 394 10.94 25.06 -8.24
CA THR A 394 11.45 24.00 -9.14
C THR A 394 12.79 24.45 -9.70
N ILE A 395 13.86 23.72 -9.37
CA ILE A 395 15.25 23.99 -9.76
C ILE A 395 15.66 25.43 -9.39
N ASN A 396 15.51 26.40 -10.30
CA ASN A 396 15.96 27.79 -10.14
C ASN A 396 14.80 28.81 -10.13
N SER A 397 13.54 28.38 -10.05
CA SER A 397 12.39 29.29 -10.19
C SER A 397 12.15 30.22 -9.00
N GLY A 398 12.83 29.98 -7.88
CA GLY A 398 12.73 30.75 -6.64
C GLY A 398 13.98 30.56 -5.78
N SER A 399 14.15 31.43 -4.79
CA SER A 399 15.26 31.42 -3.84
C SER A 399 14.77 31.71 -2.42
N GLY A 400 15.60 31.42 -1.42
CA GLY A 400 15.31 31.69 -0.02
C GLY A 400 15.62 30.49 0.88
N PRO A 401 15.58 30.67 2.22
CA PRO A 401 16.06 29.67 3.17
C PRO A 401 15.43 28.29 3.01
N ASP A 402 14.12 28.21 2.74
CA ASP A 402 13.41 26.93 2.55
C ASP A 402 13.78 26.24 1.22
N VAL A 403 14.14 27.02 0.18
CA VAL A 403 14.62 26.46 -1.09
C VAL A 403 16.07 25.99 -0.92
N ASP A 404 16.91 26.81 -0.29
CA ASP A 404 18.33 26.52 -0.06
C ASP A 404 18.49 25.26 0.81
N LEU A 405 17.62 25.07 1.80
CA LEU A 405 17.51 23.84 2.60
C LEU A 405 17.33 22.60 1.71
N VAL A 406 16.38 22.65 0.78
CA VAL A 406 16.05 21.51 -0.09
C VAL A 406 17.14 21.28 -1.14
N VAL A 407 17.74 22.35 -1.68
CA VAL A 407 18.90 22.27 -2.59
C VAL A 407 20.05 21.55 -1.90
N GLU A 408 20.41 21.98 -0.69
CA GLU A 408 21.52 21.40 0.05
C GLU A 408 21.23 19.95 0.47
N ALA A 409 20.01 19.65 0.95
CA ALA A 409 19.60 18.28 1.24
C ALA A 409 19.71 17.38 0.00
N THR A 410 19.24 17.85 -1.17
CA THR A 410 19.33 17.10 -2.44
C THR A 410 20.79 16.82 -2.81
N ARG A 411 21.69 17.80 -2.63
CA ARG A 411 23.13 17.63 -2.86
C ARG A 411 23.72 16.56 -1.94
N ILE A 412 23.34 16.56 -0.66
CA ILE A 412 23.78 15.56 0.32
C ILE A 412 23.29 14.16 -0.06
N VAL A 413 22.03 14.00 -0.47
CA VAL A 413 21.50 12.69 -0.93
C VAL A 413 22.30 12.18 -2.13
N LYS A 414 22.51 13.01 -3.16
CA LYS A 414 23.28 12.63 -4.36
C LYS A 414 24.72 12.21 -4.01
N ALA A 415 25.32 12.79 -2.96
CA ALA A 415 26.65 12.42 -2.50
C ALA A 415 26.67 11.12 -1.66
N LYS A 416 25.66 10.89 -0.81
CA LYS A 416 25.58 9.72 0.08
C LYS A 416 25.03 8.46 -0.63
N ALA A 417 24.16 8.62 -1.61
CA ALA A 417 23.47 7.55 -2.34
C ALA A 417 23.41 7.90 -3.85
N PRO A 418 24.55 7.85 -4.56
CA PRO A 418 24.64 8.28 -5.97
C PRO A 418 23.79 7.42 -6.94
N GLU A 419 23.42 6.21 -6.54
CA GLU A 419 22.55 5.31 -7.30
C GLU A 419 21.06 5.64 -7.16
N LEU A 420 20.67 6.42 -6.15
CA LEU A 420 19.28 6.76 -5.89
C LEU A 420 18.79 7.81 -6.90
N ALA A 421 17.69 7.50 -7.60
CA ALA A 421 17.00 8.47 -8.43
C ALA A 421 16.36 9.55 -7.54
N VAL A 422 17.07 10.68 -7.38
CA VAL A 422 16.63 11.82 -6.56
C VAL A 422 16.77 13.13 -7.33
N ASP A 423 15.78 14.00 -7.19
CA ASP A 423 15.90 15.37 -7.67
C ASP A 423 15.09 16.38 -6.84
N GLY A 424 15.53 17.62 -6.89
CA GLY A 424 15.06 18.66 -5.99
C GLY A 424 15.86 19.95 -6.14
N PRO A 425 15.30 21.11 -5.73
CA PRO A 425 13.93 21.30 -5.26
C PRO A 425 12.92 21.13 -6.40
N LEU A 426 11.80 20.47 -6.13
CA LEU A 426 10.68 20.31 -7.07
C LEU A 426 9.37 20.78 -6.46
N GLN A 427 8.57 21.53 -7.22
CA GLN A 427 7.16 21.70 -6.91
C GLN A 427 6.39 20.39 -7.12
N TYR A 428 5.29 20.22 -6.39
CA TYR A 428 4.50 18.99 -6.45
C TYR A 428 3.96 18.70 -7.87
N ASP A 429 3.52 19.72 -8.61
CA ASP A 429 3.05 19.60 -9.99
C ASP A 429 4.18 19.12 -10.93
N ALA A 430 5.40 19.65 -10.78
CA ALA A 430 6.58 19.20 -11.53
C ALA A 430 6.99 17.77 -11.15
N ALA A 431 6.75 17.34 -9.91
CA ALA A 431 7.07 15.99 -9.47
C ALA A 431 6.12 14.92 -10.07
N VAL A 432 4.84 15.25 -10.28
CA VAL A 432 3.80 14.26 -10.66
C VAL A 432 3.26 14.38 -12.08
N VAL A 433 3.28 15.57 -12.70
CA VAL A 433 2.69 15.78 -14.02
C VAL A 433 3.78 15.81 -15.08
N ALA A 434 3.82 14.80 -15.95
CA ALA A 434 4.84 14.66 -17.00
C ALA A 434 4.99 15.89 -17.91
N ASP A 435 3.88 16.55 -18.28
CA ASP A 435 3.94 17.73 -19.14
C ASP A 435 4.46 18.98 -18.41
N VAL A 436 4.15 19.13 -17.12
CA VAL A 436 4.75 20.18 -16.28
C VAL A 436 6.24 19.91 -16.09
N ALA A 437 6.62 18.66 -15.88
CA ALA A 437 8.01 18.23 -15.77
C ALA A 437 8.83 18.56 -17.03
N LYS A 438 8.30 18.27 -18.23
CA LYS A 438 8.95 18.63 -19.51
C LYS A 438 9.23 20.13 -19.62
N SER A 439 8.35 20.97 -19.06
CA SER A 439 8.52 22.43 -19.09
C SER A 439 9.47 22.93 -17.99
N LYS A 440 9.27 22.50 -16.74
CA LYS A 440 9.98 23.06 -15.57
C LYS A 440 11.29 22.34 -15.24
N ALA A 441 11.43 21.06 -15.57
CA ALA A 441 12.56 20.21 -15.21
C ALA A 441 12.85 19.12 -16.29
N PRO A 442 13.09 19.49 -17.57
CA PRO A 442 13.16 18.54 -18.69
C PRO A 442 14.26 17.48 -18.58
N ASN A 443 15.35 17.78 -17.89
CA ASN A 443 16.50 16.88 -17.73
C ASN A 443 16.46 16.07 -16.42
N SER A 444 15.39 16.21 -15.63
CA SER A 444 15.26 15.52 -14.36
C SER A 444 14.93 14.04 -14.58
N PRO A 445 15.65 13.09 -13.94
CA PRO A 445 15.28 11.68 -13.99
C PRO A 445 14.04 11.35 -13.14
N VAL A 446 13.58 12.30 -12.31
CA VAL A 446 12.49 12.10 -11.34
C VAL A 446 11.23 12.89 -11.70
N ALA A 447 11.36 14.10 -12.24
CA ALA A 447 10.21 14.97 -12.49
C ALA A 447 9.16 14.29 -13.39
N GLY A 448 7.88 14.40 -13.01
CA GLY A 448 6.75 13.77 -13.67
C GLY A 448 6.62 12.27 -13.45
N LYS A 449 7.52 11.66 -12.66
CA LYS A 449 7.59 10.21 -12.41
C LYS A 449 7.83 9.88 -10.93
N ALA A 450 7.80 10.88 -10.06
CA ALA A 450 8.10 10.71 -8.65
C ALA A 450 7.06 9.81 -7.96
N ASN A 451 7.52 8.94 -7.09
CA ASN A 451 6.68 8.10 -6.24
C ASN A 451 7.11 8.11 -4.77
N VAL A 452 8.17 8.83 -4.43
CA VAL A 452 8.59 9.12 -3.05
C VAL A 452 8.71 10.64 -2.91
N PHE A 453 7.94 11.23 -2.01
CA PHE A 453 7.82 12.68 -1.83
C PHE A 453 8.35 13.07 -0.48
N ILE A 454 9.44 13.84 -0.47
CA ILE A 454 10.12 14.28 0.75
C ILE A 454 9.75 15.74 1.05
N PHE A 455 8.94 15.95 2.07
CA PHE A 455 8.46 17.26 2.48
C PHE A 455 9.50 18.00 3.33
N PRO A 456 9.63 19.33 3.17
CA PRO A 456 10.70 20.09 3.79
C PRO A 456 10.51 20.30 5.31
N ASN A 457 9.28 20.15 5.81
CA ASN A 457 8.93 20.29 7.22
C ASN A 457 7.61 19.58 7.54
N LEU A 458 7.35 19.37 8.82
CA LEU A 458 6.17 18.65 9.31
C LEU A 458 4.85 19.33 8.95
N THR A 459 4.81 20.66 8.96
CA THR A 459 3.58 21.40 8.63
C THR A 459 3.16 21.11 7.20
N THR A 460 4.09 21.17 6.24
CA THR A 460 3.81 20.83 4.85
C THR A 460 3.43 19.36 4.70
N GLY A 461 4.23 18.43 5.23
CA GLY A 461 3.95 17.00 5.11
C GLY A 461 2.60 16.60 5.72
N ASN A 462 2.35 17.02 6.96
CA ASN A 462 1.13 16.67 7.70
C ASN A 462 -0.14 17.22 7.06
N CYS A 463 -0.12 18.50 6.68
CA CYS A 463 -1.25 19.13 6.00
C CYS A 463 -1.51 18.48 4.64
N THR A 464 -0.46 18.21 3.85
CA THR A 464 -0.62 17.64 2.50
C THR A 464 -1.17 16.23 2.53
N TYR A 465 -0.62 15.30 3.32
CA TYR A 465 -1.14 13.93 3.32
C TYR A 465 -2.59 13.87 3.80
N LYS A 466 -2.96 14.66 4.82
CA LYS A 466 -4.35 14.73 5.31
C LYS A 466 -5.29 15.35 4.30
N ALA A 467 -4.86 16.42 3.62
CA ALA A 467 -5.66 17.05 2.57
C ALA A 467 -5.91 16.06 1.43
N VAL A 468 -4.89 15.33 0.98
CA VAL A 468 -5.03 14.30 -0.05
C VAL A 468 -5.93 13.16 0.44
N GLN A 469 -5.68 12.61 1.62
CA GLN A 469 -6.47 11.54 2.23
C GLN A 469 -7.97 11.90 2.25
N ARG A 470 -8.31 13.09 2.75
CA ARG A 470 -9.71 13.51 2.97
C ARG A 470 -10.43 13.93 1.71
N ASN A 471 -9.74 14.59 0.77
CA ASN A 471 -10.39 15.10 -0.45
C ASN A 471 -10.40 14.08 -1.58
N ALA A 472 -9.42 13.18 -1.65
CA ALA A 472 -9.38 12.12 -2.64
C ALA A 472 -10.02 10.80 -2.16
N ASN A 473 -10.46 10.74 -0.89
CA ASN A 473 -11.01 9.54 -0.24
C ASN A 473 -10.10 8.31 -0.44
N VAL A 474 -8.79 8.51 -0.22
CA VAL A 474 -7.77 7.49 -0.41
C VAL A 474 -7.33 6.93 0.93
N LEU A 475 -7.02 5.64 0.94
CA LEU A 475 -6.41 4.97 2.08
C LEU A 475 -4.96 5.45 2.24
N SER A 476 -4.58 5.78 3.47
CA SER A 476 -3.20 6.14 3.83
C SER A 476 -2.71 5.19 4.90
N VAL A 477 -1.74 4.34 4.56
CA VAL A 477 -1.19 3.35 5.46
C VAL A 477 0.04 3.93 6.17
N GLY A 478 -0.05 4.11 7.49
CA GLY A 478 0.99 4.72 8.33
C GLY A 478 0.44 5.59 9.46
N PRO A 479 1.29 6.37 10.17
CA PRO A 479 2.71 6.59 9.88
C PRO A 479 3.56 5.35 10.21
N MET A 480 4.37 4.92 9.24
CA MET A 480 5.42 3.93 9.49
C MET A 480 6.69 4.65 9.92
N LEU A 481 7.15 4.42 11.16
CA LEU A 481 8.42 4.96 11.64
C LEU A 481 9.59 4.21 11.01
N GLN A 482 10.65 4.94 10.72
CA GLN A 482 11.87 4.43 10.12
C GLN A 482 13.10 4.98 10.87
N GLY A 483 14.20 4.22 10.84
CA GLY A 483 15.46 4.57 11.51
C GLY A 483 15.61 4.03 12.95
N LEU A 484 14.63 3.32 13.51
CA LEU A 484 14.73 2.65 14.81
C LEU A 484 15.41 1.27 14.70
N ARG A 485 16.05 0.79 15.77
CA ARG A 485 16.63 -0.58 15.83
C ARG A 485 15.59 -1.70 15.86
N LYS A 486 14.38 -1.41 16.31
CA LYS A 486 13.26 -2.34 16.40
C LYS A 486 12.00 -1.59 16.01
N PRO A 487 11.02 -2.25 15.36
CA PRO A 487 9.92 -1.56 14.72
C PRO A 487 8.88 -1.14 15.77
N VAL A 488 8.67 0.16 15.84
CA VAL A 488 7.64 0.80 16.66
C VAL A 488 6.85 1.69 15.72
N ASN A 489 5.53 1.55 15.69
CA ASN A 489 4.69 2.40 14.88
C ASN A 489 3.62 3.09 15.72
N ASP A 490 3.33 4.32 15.31
CA ASP A 490 2.30 5.15 15.92
C ASP A 490 1.03 5.11 15.07
N LEU A 491 -0.12 5.18 15.72
CA LEU A 491 -1.43 5.32 15.11
C LEU A 491 -1.94 6.74 15.30
N SER A 492 -2.77 7.20 14.37
CA SER A 492 -3.58 8.37 14.65
C SER A 492 -4.68 8.01 15.65
N ARG A 493 -5.00 8.91 16.60
CA ARG A 493 -6.20 8.76 17.44
C ARG A 493 -7.49 8.61 16.64
N GLY A 494 -7.53 9.12 15.41
CA GLY A 494 -8.64 8.97 14.48
C GLY A 494 -8.54 7.74 13.56
N ALA A 495 -7.61 6.82 13.82
CA ALA A 495 -7.43 5.61 13.04
C ALA A 495 -8.68 4.72 13.07
N LEU A 496 -9.00 4.16 11.92
CA LEU A 496 -10.00 3.12 11.74
C LEU A 496 -9.40 1.76 12.11
N VAL A 497 -10.26 0.76 12.34
CA VAL A 497 -9.82 -0.63 12.60
C VAL A 497 -8.88 -1.12 11.51
N GLU A 498 -9.21 -0.80 10.27
CA GLU A 498 -8.43 -1.19 9.09
C GLU A 498 -7.02 -0.55 9.10
N ASP A 499 -6.90 0.71 9.50
CA ASP A 499 -5.59 1.39 9.66
C ASP A 499 -4.71 0.66 10.69
N ILE A 500 -5.32 0.15 11.78
CA ILE A 500 -4.61 -0.61 12.82
C ILE A 500 -4.12 -1.94 12.25
N VAL A 501 -4.98 -2.66 11.51
CA VAL A 501 -4.60 -3.93 10.86
C VAL A 501 -3.44 -3.73 9.88
N TYR A 502 -3.49 -2.69 9.03
CA TYR A 502 -2.37 -2.40 8.12
C TYR A 502 -1.11 -1.99 8.86
N THR A 503 -1.21 -1.22 9.94
CA THR A 503 -0.03 -0.81 10.72
C THR A 503 0.61 -2.01 11.42
N ILE A 504 -0.19 -2.97 11.92
CA ILE A 504 0.31 -4.25 12.44
C ILE A 504 1.04 -5.03 11.35
N ALA A 505 0.46 -5.14 10.14
CA ALA A 505 1.09 -5.81 9.00
C ALA A 505 2.43 -5.16 8.61
N LEU A 506 2.47 -3.82 8.51
CA LEU A 506 3.70 -3.06 8.27
C LEU A 506 4.77 -3.38 9.32
N THR A 507 4.38 -3.35 10.60
CA THR A 507 5.30 -3.57 11.73
C THR A 507 5.87 -4.99 11.71
N ALA A 508 5.04 -5.99 11.37
CA ALA A 508 5.47 -7.37 11.19
C ALA A 508 6.49 -7.51 10.05
N ILE A 509 6.27 -6.83 8.93
CA ILE A 509 7.21 -6.83 7.81
C ILE A 509 8.51 -6.11 8.17
N GLN A 510 8.45 -4.96 8.84
CA GLN A 510 9.65 -4.25 9.30
C GLN A 510 10.51 -5.13 10.21
N ALA A 511 9.90 -5.95 11.07
CA ALA A 511 10.61 -6.87 11.95
C ALA A 511 11.36 -8.01 11.21
N THR A 512 11.18 -8.19 9.91
CA THR A 512 11.99 -9.12 9.09
C THR A 512 13.17 -8.43 8.40
N GLN A 513 13.26 -7.10 8.46
CA GLN A 513 14.24 -6.29 7.71
C GLN A 513 15.44 -5.84 8.57
N ILE A 514 15.44 -6.19 9.86
CA ILE A 514 16.39 -5.70 10.87
C ILE A 514 17.52 -6.70 11.10
#